data_AF-A0A1Y3RL24-F1
#
_entry.id   AF-A0A1Y3RL24-F1
#
_cell.length_a   1.000
_cell.length_b   1.000
_cell.length_c   1.000
_cell.angle_alpha   90.00
_cell.angle_beta   90.00
_cell.angle_gamma   90.00
#
_symmetry.space_group_name_H-M   'P 1'
#
loop_
_entity.id
_entity.type
_entity.pdbx_description
1 polymer ?
#
loop_
_entity_poly.entity_id
_entity_poly.type
_entity_poly.pdbx_seq_one_letter_code
_entity_poly.pdbx_strand_id
1 'polypeptide(L)'
;MKEIIVIRTSDPDGSIFRSILGALQGKDIQILHATDPEPSALTLGDIEIFPEQRRVTKAGVEICLNYGEFSILYCMARRPGHVFSREQLYNAAWGEDYELGTNTVDNTIWRLRNKLEPNPKHPTYIKTVFRVGYKIEIAHG
;
A
#
# COMPACT_ATOMS: atom_id res chain seq x y z
N MET A 1 -8.63 22.39 29.14
CA MET A 1 -7.85 21.53 28.22
C MET A 1 -8.50 20.15 28.26
N LYS A 2 -8.79 19.49 27.12
CA LYS A 2 -9.34 18.13 27.12
C LYS A 2 -8.17 17.15 27.01
N GLU A 3 -8.08 16.20 27.94
CA GLU A 3 -7.10 15.11 27.88
C GLU A 3 -7.72 13.92 27.16
N ILE A 4 -6.98 13.34 26.21
CA ILE A 4 -7.40 12.18 25.44
C ILE A 4 -6.44 11.03 25.75
N ILE A 5 -6.98 9.87 26.12
CA ILE A 5 -6.22 8.65 26.34
C ILE A 5 -6.56 7.69 25.20
N VAL A 6 -5.54 7.23 24.48
CA VAL A 6 -5.68 6.23 23.41
C VAL A 6 -5.09 4.91 23.89
N ILE A 7 -5.93 3.88 23.97
CA ILE A 7 -5.53 2.52 24.36
C ILE A 7 -5.58 1.63 23.12
N ARG A 8 -4.47 0.97 22.78
CA ARG A 8 -4.40 -0.04 21.73
C ARG A 8 -4.11 -1.39 22.38
N THR A 9 -4.94 -2.38 22.12
CA THR A 9 -4.82 -3.73 22.68
C THR A 9 -5.36 -4.76 21.70
N SER A 10 -4.86 -5.98 21.75
CA SER A 10 -5.37 -7.12 20.98
C SER A 10 -6.50 -7.77 21.77
N ASP A 11 -7.72 -7.76 21.25
CA ASP A 11 -8.92 -8.21 21.97
C ASP A 11 -9.81 -9.09 21.08
N PRO A 12 -9.34 -10.30 20.71
CA PRO A 12 -10.02 -11.15 19.72
C PRO A 12 -11.41 -11.64 20.16
N ASP A 13 -11.68 -11.71 21.48
CA ASP A 13 -12.96 -12.15 22.04
C ASP A 13 -13.80 -11.00 22.66
N GLY A 14 -13.26 -9.78 22.67
CA GLY A 14 -13.93 -8.60 23.21
C GLY A 14 -13.93 -8.50 24.73
N SER A 15 -13.18 -9.35 25.44
CA SER A 15 -13.17 -9.40 26.91
C SER A 15 -12.51 -8.15 27.53
N ILE A 16 -11.46 -7.62 26.90
CA ILE A 16 -10.75 -6.44 27.38
C ILE A 16 -11.63 -5.20 27.22
N PHE A 17 -12.29 -5.06 26.07
CA PHE A 17 -13.23 -3.97 25.80
C PHE A 17 -14.36 -3.93 26.84
N ARG A 18 -14.98 -5.07 27.15
CA ARG A 18 -16.03 -5.17 28.18
C ARG A 18 -15.53 -4.78 29.56
N SER A 19 -14.28 -5.16 29.89
CA SER A 19 -13.66 -4.81 31.17
C SER A 19 -13.42 -3.29 31.28
N ILE A 20 -12.97 -2.65 30.20
CA ILE A 20 -12.80 -1.18 30.13
C ILE A 20 -14.16 -0.48 30.26
N LEU A 21 -15.18 -0.94 29.53
CA LEU A 21 -16.54 -0.40 29.65
C LEU A 21 -17.07 -0.53 31.09
N GLY A 22 -16.82 -1.68 31.74
CA GLY A 22 -17.15 -1.89 33.15
C GLY A 22 -16.49 -0.88 34.08
N ALA A 23 -15.21 -0.59 33.87
CA ALA A 23 -14.47 0.41 34.66
C ALA A 23 -14.95 1.85 34.44
N LEU A 24 -15.62 2.12 33.31
CA LEU A 24 -16.17 3.44 32.98
C LEU A 24 -17.64 3.61 33.41
N GLN A 25 -18.24 2.63 34.09
CA GLN A 25 -19.63 2.69 34.56
C GLN A 25 -19.96 4.00 35.31
N GLY A 26 -21.12 4.57 34.99
CA GLY A 26 -21.61 5.82 35.60
C GLY A 26 -21.09 7.11 34.94
N LYS A 27 -20.30 7.01 33.86
CA LYS A 27 -19.91 8.15 33.03
C LYS A 27 -20.81 8.24 31.79
N ASP A 28 -20.96 9.45 31.26
CA ASP A 28 -21.58 9.66 29.95
C ASP A 28 -20.58 9.22 28.87
N ILE A 29 -20.85 8.07 28.26
CA ILE A 29 -19.96 7.43 27.28
C ILE A 29 -20.70 7.35 25.95
N GLN A 30 -20.09 7.91 24.91
CA GLN A 30 -20.50 7.66 23.54
C GLN A 30 -19.61 6.57 22.94
N ILE A 31 -20.20 5.41 22.63
CA ILE A 31 -19.51 4.34 21.89
C ILE A 31 -19.63 4.67 20.40
N LEU A 32 -18.48 4.94 19.76
CA LEU A 32 -18.40 5.03 18.32
C LEU A 32 -17.88 3.69 17.81
N HIS A 33 -18.73 2.93 17.11
CA HIS A 33 -18.24 1.82 16.30
C HIS A 33 -17.45 2.43 15.15
N ALA A 34 -16.13 2.20 15.14
CA ALA A 34 -15.41 2.25 13.89
C ALA A 34 -15.99 1.10 13.05
N THR A 35 -16.81 1.41 12.05
CA THR A 35 -17.14 0.44 11.00
C THR A 35 -15.83 -0.15 10.54
N ASP A 36 -15.76 -1.48 10.36
CA ASP A 36 -14.58 -2.12 9.79
C ASP A 36 -14.12 -1.25 8.61
N PRO A 37 -12.88 -0.75 8.63
CA PRO A 37 -12.45 0.15 7.57
C PRO A 37 -12.68 -0.60 6.26
N GLU A 38 -13.50 -0.01 5.37
CA GLU A 38 -13.55 -0.38 3.96
C GLU A 38 -12.11 -0.75 3.54
N PRO A 39 -11.90 -1.92 2.88
CA PRO A 39 -10.58 -2.52 2.73
C PRO A 39 -9.58 -1.43 2.36
N SER A 40 -8.65 -1.17 3.28
CA SER A 40 -7.82 0.05 3.31
C SER A 40 -7.05 0.18 1.99
N ALA A 41 -7.66 0.84 1.02
CA ALA A 41 -7.09 1.01 -0.30
C ALA A 41 -5.95 2.03 -0.19
N LEU A 42 -4.84 1.74 -0.87
CA LEU A 42 -3.81 2.75 -1.10
C LEU A 42 -4.17 3.50 -2.37
N THR A 43 -4.28 4.83 -2.27
CA THR A 43 -4.60 5.69 -3.41
C THR A 43 -3.35 6.40 -3.91
N LEU A 44 -3.12 6.34 -5.22
CA LEU A 44 -2.05 7.03 -5.95
C LEU A 44 -2.67 7.76 -7.14
N GLY A 45 -3.08 9.01 -6.94
CA GLY A 45 -3.81 9.75 -7.97
C GLY A 45 -5.13 9.05 -8.32
N ASP A 46 -5.28 8.65 -9.59
CA ASP A 46 -6.45 7.88 -10.07
C ASP A 46 -6.34 6.37 -9.88
N ILE A 47 -5.24 5.87 -9.29
CA ILE A 47 -5.00 4.44 -9.04
C ILE A 47 -5.40 4.10 -7.60
N GLU A 48 -6.18 3.03 -7.44
CA GLU A 48 -6.49 2.45 -6.13
C GLU A 48 -5.97 1.02 -6.05
N ILE A 49 -5.31 0.69 -4.95
CA ILE A 49 -4.73 -0.64 -4.70
C ILE A 49 -5.42 -1.22 -3.48
N PHE A 50 -6.10 -2.35 -3.67
CA PHE A 50 -6.80 -3.10 -2.63
C PHE A 50 -5.95 -4.31 -2.22
N PRO A 51 -5.16 -4.23 -1.13
CA PRO A 51 -4.11 -5.20 -0.86
C PRO A 51 -4.63 -6.61 -0.56
N GLU A 52 -5.68 -6.69 0.23
CA GLU A 52 -6.32 -7.95 0.63
C GLU A 52 -6.96 -8.69 -0.55
N GLN A 53 -7.43 -7.93 -1.54
CA GLN A 53 -8.06 -8.45 -2.75
C GLN A 53 -7.04 -8.74 -3.88
N ARG A 54 -5.78 -8.31 -3.72
CA ARG A 54 -4.78 -8.24 -4.81
C ARG A 54 -5.34 -7.56 -6.07
N ARG A 55 -6.18 -6.55 -5.88
CA ARG A 55 -6.91 -5.87 -6.94
C ARG A 55 -6.39 -4.45 -7.10
N VAL A 56 -6.31 -3.98 -8.34
CA VAL A 56 -5.91 -2.60 -8.67
C VAL A 56 -6.92 -2.02 -9.64
N THR A 57 -7.36 -0.80 -9.39
CA THR A 57 -8.20 -0.02 -10.31
C THR A 57 -7.46 1.24 -10.73
N LYS A 58 -7.82 1.76 -11.90
CA LYS A 58 -7.46 3.11 -12.35
C LYS A 58 -8.69 3.80 -12.89
N ALA A 59 -9.02 4.96 -12.35
CA ALA A 59 -10.25 5.69 -12.68
C ALA A 59 -11.49 4.79 -12.62
N GLY A 60 -11.56 3.89 -11.63
CA GLY A 60 -12.65 2.93 -11.42
C GLY A 60 -12.60 1.68 -12.31
N VAL A 61 -11.68 1.57 -13.28
CA VAL A 61 -11.55 0.40 -14.15
C VAL A 61 -10.47 -0.53 -13.60
N GLU A 62 -10.79 -1.82 -13.45
CA GLU A 62 -9.84 -2.82 -12.95
C GLU A 62 -8.68 -3.06 -13.93
N ILE A 63 -7.46 -3.14 -13.39
CA ILE A 63 -6.23 -3.44 -14.12
C ILE A 63 -5.69 -4.78 -13.66
N CYS A 64 -5.69 -5.75 -14.57
CA CYS A 64 -5.12 -7.06 -14.31
C CYS A 64 -3.59 -6.99 -14.19
N LEU A 65 -3.08 -7.23 -12.98
CA LEU A 65 -1.66 -7.37 -12.69
C LEU A 65 -1.33 -8.83 -12.38
N ASN A 66 -0.17 -9.30 -12.85
CA ASN A 66 0.37 -10.56 -12.35
C ASN A 66 0.97 -10.37 -10.95
N TYR A 67 1.37 -11.49 -10.33
CA TYR A 67 1.94 -11.50 -8.99
C TYR A 67 3.12 -10.53 -8.81
N GLY A 68 4.12 -10.56 -9.69
CA GLY A 68 5.30 -9.69 -9.59
C GLY A 68 4.98 -8.22 -9.80
N GLU A 69 4.09 -7.91 -10.76
CA GLU A 69 3.60 -6.55 -11.00
C GLU A 69 2.89 -5.99 -9.77
N PHE A 70 1.95 -6.76 -9.21
CA PHE A 70 1.22 -6.36 -8.01
C PHE A 70 2.17 -6.16 -6.82
N SER A 71 3.07 -7.12 -6.57
CA SER A 71 3.99 -7.06 -5.43
C SER A 71 4.94 -5.86 -5.52
N ILE A 72 5.51 -5.58 -6.70
CA ILE A 72 6.38 -4.41 -6.90
C ILE A 72 5.60 -3.11 -6.73
N LEU A 73 4.41 -3.01 -7.34
CA LEU A 73 3.54 -1.83 -7.20
C LEU A 73 3.19 -1.58 -5.73
N TYR A 74 2.70 -2.60 -5.03
CA TYR A 74 2.31 -2.51 -3.63
C TYR A 74 3.49 -2.18 -2.72
N CYS A 75 4.66 -2.79 -2.94
CA CYS A 75 5.88 -2.49 -2.21
C CYS A 75 6.21 -1.00 -2.24
N MET A 76 6.24 -0.41 -3.45
CA MET A 76 6.53 1.02 -3.62
C MET A 76 5.39 1.90 -3.10
N ALA A 77 4.14 1.53 -3.34
CA ALA A 77 2.95 2.31 -2.96
C ALA A 77 2.80 2.48 -1.44
N ARG A 78 3.31 1.54 -0.65
CA ARG A 78 3.32 1.64 0.83
C ARG A 78 4.24 2.73 1.36
N ARG A 79 5.21 3.19 0.57
CA ARG A 79 6.16 4.24 0.94
C ARG A 79 6.42 5.18 -0.25
N PRO A 80 5.43 5.99 -0.67
CA PRO A 80 5.61 6.92 -1.78
C PRO A 80 6.80 7.86 -1.54
N GLY A 81 7.57 8.13 -2.58
CA GLY A 81 8.81 8.91 -2.55
C GLY A 81 10.05 8.12 -2.15
N HIS A 82 9.91 6.97 -1.49
CA HIS A 82 11.05 6.13 -1.12
C HIS A 82 11.66 5.46 -2.35
N VAL A 83 12.99 5.49 -2.44
CA VAL A 83 13.74 4.87 -3.54
C VAL A 83 14.10 3.44 -3.16
N PHE A 84 13.65 2.49 -3.97
CA PHE A 84 13.96 1.08 -3.82
C PHE A 84 14.99 0.66 -4.87
N SER A 85 16.01 -0.09 -4.45
CA SER A 85 16.95 -0.74 -5.37
C SER A 85 16.25 -1.86 -6.14
N ARG A 86 16.87 -2.32 -7.24
CA ARG A 86 16.37 -3.49 -7.99
C ARG A 86 16.30 -4.73 -7.11
N GLU A 87 17.36 -4.96 -6.34
CA GLU A 87 17.43 -6.07 -5.39
C GLU A 87 16.29 -6.02 -4.35
N GLN A 88 16.02 -4.85 -3.77
CA GLN A 88 14.93 -4.67 -2.82
C GLN A 88 13.56 -4.97 -3.45
N LEU A 89 13.33 -4.52 -4.68
CA LEU A 89 12.08 -4.79 -5.40
C LEU A 89 11.95 -6.26 -5.80
N TYR A 90 13.06 -6.90 -6.18
CA TYR A 90 13.07 -8.32 -6.51
C TYR A 90 12.74 -9.16 -5.28
N ASN A 91 13.45 -8.93 -4.17
CA ASN A 91 13.22 -9.64 -2.92
C ASN A 91 11.78 -9.40 -2.41
N ALA A 92 11.27 -8.17 -2.48
CA ALA A 92 9.89 -7.87 -2.09
C ALA A 92 8.83 -8.61 -2.92
N ALA A 93 9.12 -8.92 -4.18
CA ALA A 93 8.20 -9.63 -5.04
C ALA A 93 8.34 -11.16 -4.94
N TRP A 94 9.56 -11.70 -4.97
CA TRP A 94 9.80 -13.14 -5.07
C TRP A 94 10.33 -13.80 -3.80
N GLY A 95 10.82 -13.04 -2.82
CA GLY A 95 11.37 -13.57 -1.57
C GLY A 95 12.69 -14.33 -1.75
N GLU A 96 13.34 -14.14 -2.89
CA GLU A 96 14.58 -14.82 -3.29
C GLU A 96 15.72 -13.81 -3.44
N ASP A 97 16.95 -14.31 -3.40
CA ASP A 97 18.14 -13.51 -3.67
C ASP A 97 18.14 -13.03 -5.12
N TYR A 98 18.46 -11.75 -5.30
CA TYR A 98 18.50 -11.16 -6.61
C TYR A 98 19.73 -11.66 -7.39
N GLU A 99 19.48 -12.36 -8.49
CA GLU A 99 20.55 -12.71 -9.42
C GLU A 99 21.03 -11.45 -10.17
N LEU A 100 22.32 -11.13 -9.95
CA LEU A 100 23.02 -10.04 -10.62
C LEU A 100 22.99 -10.22 -12.14
N GLY A 101 22.49 -9.20 -12.85
CA GLY A 101 22.38 -9.20 -14.32
C GLY A 101 21.00 -9.56 -14.85
N THR A 102 20.05 -9.94 -13.99
CA THR A 102 18.66 -10.14 -14.43
C THR A 102 17.96 -8.81 -14.71
N ASN A 103 17.14 -8.79 -15.76
CA ASN A 103 16.28 -7.65 -16.11
C ASN A 103 14.83 -7.81 -15.60
N THR A 104 14.57 -8.75 -14.69
CA THR A 104 13.22 -9.11 -14.21
C THR A 104 12.49 -7.91 -13.61
N VAL A 105 13.17 -7.11 -12.78
CA VAL A 105 12.61 -5.89 -12.19
C VAL A 105 12.34 -4.86 -13.28
N ASP A 106 13.30 -4.62 -14.18
CA ASP A 106 13.16 -3.62 -15.24
C ASP A 106 12.00 -3.98 -16.21
N ASN A 107 11.86 -5.25 -16.56
CA ASN A 107 10.75 -5.76 -17.37
C ASN A 107 9.40 -5.62 -16.65
N THR A 108 9.36 -5.91 -15.35
CA THR A 108 8.15 -5.74 -14.54
C THR A 108 7.74 -4.27 -14.44
N ILE A 109 8.71 -3.37 -14.22
CA ILE A 109 8.49 -1.92 -14.23
C ILE A 109 8.00 -1.45 -15.60
N TRP A 110 8.57 -1.97 -16.69
CA TRP A 110 8.11 -1.66 -18.04
C TRP A 110 6.64 -2.08 -18.25
N ARG A 111 6.24 -3.29 -17.83
CA ARG A 111 4.84 -3.74 -17.91
C ARG A 111 3.91 -2.88 -17.06
N LEU A 112 4.32 -2.58 -15.81
CA LEU A 112 3.56 -1.69 -14.93
C LEU A 112 3.34 -0.33 -15.57
N ARG A 113 4.38 0.27 -16.17
CA ARG A 113 4.24 1.56 -16.86
C ARG A 113 3.27 1.49 -18.03
N ASN A 114 3.31 0.43 -18.84
CA ASN A 114 2.35 0.25 -19.94
C ASN A 114 0.90 0.12 -19.47
N LYS A 115 0.66 -0.42 -18.27
CA LYS A 115 -0.69 -0.60 -17.72
C LYS A 115 -1.19 0.62 -16.95
N LEU A 116 -0.33 1.29 -16.22
CA LEU A 116 -0.71 2.32 -15.23
C LEU A 116 -0.47 3.75 -15.71
N GLU A 117 0.53 3.98 -16.56
CA GLU A 117 0.91 5.34 -16.97
C GLU A 117 0.07 5.82 -18.15
N PRO A 118 -0.33 7.10 -18.18
CA PRO A 118 -0.86 7.72 -19.40
C PRO A 118 0.15 7.66 -20.56
N ASN A 119 1.43 7.86 -20.25
CA ASN A 119 2.53 7.72 -21.21
C ASN A 119 3.71 6.95 -20.56
N PRO A 120 3.96 5.69 -20.95
CA PRO A 120 5.03 4.88 -20.36
C PRO A 120 6.44 5.44 -20.55
N LYS A 121 6.67 6.27 -21.59
CA LYS A 121 7.96 6.92 -21.86
C LYS A 121 8.20 8.13 -20.96
N HIS A 122 7.13 8.74 -20.46
CA HIS A 122 7.16 9.88 -19.53
C HIS A 122 6.30 9.53 -18.31
N PRO A 123 6.76 8.56 -17.49
CA PRO A 123 5.95 8.02 -16.40
C PRO A 123 5.67 9.09 -15.35
N THR A 124 4.42 9.18 -14.92
CA THR A 124 3.94 10.08 -13.85
C THR A 124 4.10 9.43 -12.49
N TYR A 125 3.75 8.15 -12.34
CA TYR A 125 3.76 7.44 -11.06
C TYR A 125 5.09 6.76 -10.76
N ILE A 126 5.60 5.93 -11.67
CA ILE A 126 6.77 5.07 -11.44
C ILE A 126 8.02 5.74 -12.02
N LYS A 127 8.80 6.42 -11.18
CA LYS A 127 10.01 7.15 -11.59
C LYS A 127 11.26 6.28 -11.53
N THR A 128 12.14 6.46 -12.51
CA THR A 128 13.50 5.90 -12.46
C THR A 128 14.40 6.84 -11.69
N VAL A 129 15.13 6.31 -10.70
CA VAL A 129 16.25 7.00 -10.06
C VAL A 129 17.53 6.41 -10.63
N PHE A 130 18.20 7.17 -11.50
CA PHE A 130 19.31 6.69 -12.31
C PHE A 130 20.39 6.03 -11.45
N ARG A 131 20.85 4.83 -11.88
CA ARG A 131 21.81 3.97 -11.17
C ARG A 131 21.42 3.48 -9.77
N VAL A 132 20.25 3.85 -9.25
CA VAL A 132 19.79 3.44 -7.93
C VAL A 132 18.65 2.44 -8.05
N GLY A 133 17.56 2.80 -8.74
CA GLY A 133 16.38 1.94 -8.85
C GLY A 133 15.13 2.73 -9.19
N TYR A 134 14.05 2.48 -8.45
CA TYR A 134 12.71 3.00 -8.76
C TYR A 134 12.01 3.54 -7.51
N LYS A 135 11.09 4.48 -7.73
CA LYS A 135 10.18 4.97 -6.70
C LYS A 135 8.80 5.21 -7.30
N ILE A 136 7.79 5.20 -6.44
CA ILE A 136 6.47 5.75 -6.75
C ILE A 136 6.37 7.18 -6.25
N GLU A 137 5.78 8.05 -7.04
CA GLU A 137 5.33 9.38 -6.62
C GLU A 137 3.81 9.44 -6.64
N ILE A 138 3.24 10.19 -5.71
CA ILE A 138 1.82 10.53 -5.75
C ILE A 138 1.71 11.64 -6.80
N ALA A 139 1.03 11.36 -7.90
CA ALA A 139 0.74 12.40 -8.88
C ALA A 139 -0.11 13.48 -8.19
N HIS A 140 0.43 14.67 -8.04
CA HIS A 140 -0.37 15.86 -7.78
C HIS A 140 -0.93 16.30 -9.14
N GLY A 141 -2.25 16.37 -9.25
CA GLY A 141 -2.97 16.76 -10.46
C GLY A 141 -2.54 18.12 -10.99
#